data_AF-A0ABC8RPW9-F1
#
_entry.id   AF-A0ABC8RPW9-F1
#
_cell.length_a   1.000
_cell.length_b   1.000
_cell.length_c   1.000
_cell.angle_alpha   90.00
_cell.angle_beta   90.00
_cell.angle_gamma   90.00
#
_symmetry.space_group_name_H-M   'P 1'
#
loop_
_entity.id
_entity.type
_entity.pdbx_description
1 polymer ?
#
loop_
_entity_poly.entity_id
_entity_poly.type
_entity_poly.pdbx_seq_one_letter_code
_entity_poly.pdbx_strand_id
1 'polypeptide(L)'
;MLQVQWPLSLVISRKTLTKYQLIFRFLFSCKHVNRQLCGAWQVHQGVRALDIQGTAISASSLLCRSMLKFINSLVHYLTFEVLEPNWHVMHNRLQTAKSIDEVIQHHDFFLEKCLRECLLLSPVLLKKVERLKLICLQYAVATQWLITSSIDIPKAGIENTRVIESIMKFEREFTAELQSLGPILSSSSQAEPYLTHLAQLIIGVGWDQ
;
A
#
# COMPACT_ATOMS: atom_id res chain seq x y z
N MET A 1 24.40 -0.55 8.84
CA MET A 1 23.42 -0.65 9.95
C MET A 1 23.59 0.61 10.79
N LEU A 2 22.51 1.31 11.17
CA LEU A 2 22.62 2.57 11.93
C LEU A 2 23.40 2.30 13.22
N GLN A 3 24.55 2.95 13.41
CA GLN A 3 25.31 2.86 14.66
C GLN A 3 24.88 3.99 15.59
N VAL A 4 24.29 3.62 16.72
CA VAL A 4 23.87 4.57 17.76
C VAL A 4 24.91 4.55 18.87
N GLN A 5 25.51 5.70 19.14
CA GLN A 5 26.49 5.87 20.20
C GLN A 5 25.83 5.95 21.57
N TRP A 6 26.58 5.58 22.60
CA TRP A 6 26.19 5.84 23.98
C TRP A 6 26.13 7.36 24.22
N PRO A 7 25.15 7.89 24.99
CA PRO A 7 24.13 7.18 25.78
C PRO A 7 22.82 6.89 25.04
N LEU A 8 22.64 7.37 23.80
CA LEU A 8 21.38 7.22 23.06
C LEU A 8 21.01 5.76 22.78
N SER A 9 22.00 4.87 22.76
CA SER A 9 21.80 3.42 22.62
C SER A 9 20.96 2.80 23.75
N LEU A 10 20.79 3.50 24.90
CA LEU A 10 19.90 3.08 25.99
C LEU A 10 18.44 3.11 25.56
N VAL A 11 18.04 4.12 24.78
CA VAL A 11 16.67 4.27 24.24
C VAL A 11 16.56 3.59 22.88
N ILE A 12 17.50 3.89 21.97
CA ILE A 12 17.52 3.34 20.61
C ILE A 12 18.36 2.05 20.60
N SER A 13 17.80 1.02 21.23
CA SER A 13 18.38 -0.32 21.27
C SER A 13 18.29 -1.05 19.91
N ARG A 14 19.01 -2.17 19.76
CA ARG A 14 18.87 -3.05 18.59
C ARG A 14 17.44 -3.55 18.38
N LYS A 15 16.70 -3.77 19.48
CA LYS A 15 15.30 -4.20 19.44
C LYS A 15 14.44 -3.11 18.81
N THR A 16 14.56 -1.86 19.26
CA THR A 16 13.77 -0.75 18.72
C THR A 16 14.16 -0.44 17.27
N LEU A 17 15.44 -0.54 16.91
CA LEU A 17 15.88 -0.45 15.51
C LEU A 17 15.24 -1.52 14.62
N THR A 18 15.05 -2.74 15.12
CA THR A 18 14.36 -3.80 14.37
C THR A 18 12.89 -3.44 14.14
N LYS A 19 12.20 -2.91 15.16
CA LYS A 19 10.81 -2.42 15.04
C LYS A 19 10.70 -1.33 13.95
N TYR A 20 11.61 -0.35 13.95
CA TYR A 20 11.68 0.69 12.91
C TYR A 20 11.95 0.12 11.51
N GLN A 21 12.87 -0.84 11.39
CA GLN A 21 13.19 -1.47 10.11
C GLN A 21 11.99 -2.20 9.51
N LEU A 22 11.19 -2.88 10.33
CA LEU A 22 9.96 -3.54 9.85
C LEU A 22 8.97 -2.53 9.26
N ILE A 23 8.69 -1.46 10.01
CA ILE A 23 7.81 -0.37 9.55
C ILE A 23 8.34 0.25 8.26
N PHE A 24 9.62 0.61 8.23
CA PHE A 24 10.25 1.22 7.07
C PHE A 24 10.19 0.30 5.84
N ARG A 25 10.55 -0.97 5.98
CA ARG A 25 10.53 -1.94 4.87
C ARG A 25 9.13 -2.10 4.29
N PHE A 26 8.11 -2.15 5.14
CA PHE A 26 6.74 -2.25 4.70
C PHE A 26 6.28 -1.00 3.95
N LEU A 27 6.48 0.19 4.53
CA LEU A 27 6.13 1.47 3.90
C LEU A 27 6.88 1.68 2.58
N PHE A 28 8.18 1.38 2.56
CA PHE A 28 9.00 1.46 1.36
C PHE A 28 8.48 0.55 0.24
N SER A 29 8.11 -0.68 0.58
CA SER A 29 7.51 -1.63 -0.36
C SER A 29 6.18 -1.11 -0.92
N CYS A 30 5.31 -0.51 -0.10
CA CYS A 30 4.07 0.11 -0.57
C CYS A 30 4.33 1.29 -1.51
N LYS A 31 5.27 2.18 -1.17
CA LYS A 31 5.68 3.29 -2.03
C LYS A 31 6.29 2.82 -3.35
N HIS A 32 7.03 1.72 -3.34
CA HIS A 32 7.55 1.11 -4.56
C HIS A 32 6.41 0.67 -5.50
N VAL A 33 5.43 -0.09 -4.99
CA VAL A 33 4.27 -0.52 -5.78
C VAL A 33 3.49 0.68 -6.31
N ASN A 34 3.28 1.71 -5.49
CA ASN A 34 2.64 2.96 -5.91
C ASN A 34 3.36 3.60 -7.10
N ARG A 35 4.69 3.73 -7.04
CA ARG A 35 5.48 4.30 -8.14
C ARG A 35 5.36 3.49 -9.43
N GLN A 36 5.37 2.16 -9.34
CA GLN A 36 5.21 1.30 -10.51
C GLN A 36 3.84 1.46 -11.16
N LEU A 37 2.77 1.53 -10.36
CA LEU A 37 1.43 1.80 -10.85
C LEU A 37 1.30 3.21 -11.46
N CYS A 38 1.95 4.23 -10.88
CA CYS A 38 1.99 5.56 -11.50
C CYS A 38 2.66 5.52 -12.88
N GLY A 39 3.74 4.75 -13.05
CA GLY A 39 4.38 4.54 -14.34
C GLY A 39 3.44 3.86 -15.34
N ALA A 40 2.75 2.79 -14.94
CA ALA A 40 1.74 2.14 -15.79
C ALA A 40 0.58 3.09 -16.15
N TRP A 41 0.14 3.93 -15.22
CA TRP A 41 -0.89 4.94 -15.46
C TRP A 41 -0.44 6.00 -16.48
N GLN A 42 0.80 6.49 -16.38
CA GLN A 42 1.37 7.42 -17.36
C GLN A 42 1.36 6.83 -18.77
N VAL A 43 1.69 5.55 -18.91
CA VAL A 43 1.61 4.85 -20.20
C VAL A 43 0.17 4.84 -20.74
N HIS A 44 -0.83 4.51 -19.91
CA HIS A 44 -2.24 4.61 -20.31
C HIS A 44 -2.66 6.03 -20.73
N GLN A 45 -2.18 7.07 -20.03
CA GLN A 45 -2.46 8.45 -20.40
C GLN A 45 -1.78 8.85 -21.72
N GLY A 46 -0.56 8.39 -21.96
CA GLY A 46 0.15 8.62 -23.22
C GLY A 46 -0.60 8.03 -24.42
N VAL A 47 -1.05 6.77 -24.33
CA VAL A 47 -1.85 6.14 -25.39
C VAL A 47 -3.15 6.91 -25.64
N ARG A 48 -3.84 7.33 -24.57
CA ARG A 48 -5.08 8.11 -24.69
C ARG A 48 -4.85 9.49 -25.33
N ALA A 49 -3.71 10.13 -25.09
CA ALA A 49 -3.37 11.42 -25.68
C ALA A 49 -3.08 11.32 -27.20
N LEU A 50 -2.57 10.16 -27.65
CA LEU A 50 -2.31 9.90 -29.07
C LEU A 50 -3.57 9.49 -29.84
N ASP A 51 -4.62 9.08 -29.13
CA ASP A 51 -5.86 8.66 -29.72
C ASP A 51 -6.81 9.84 -29.98
N ILE A 52 -6.69 10.38 -31.19
CA ILE A 52 -7.44 11.54 -31.69
C ILE A 52 -8.95 11.21 -31.88
N GLN A 53 -9.31 9.92 -31.96
CA GLN A 53 -10.69 9.48 -32.23
C GLN A 53 -11.54 9.22 -30.97
N GLY A 54 -10.95 9.32 -29.77
CA GLY A 54 -11.70 9.21 -28.51
C GLY A 54 -12.19 7.79 -28.21
N THR A 55 -11.34 6.77 -28.39
CA THR A 55 -11.64 5.39 -28.01
C THR A 55 -12.01 5.25 -26.54
N ALA A 56 -12.82 4.21 -26.29
CA ALA A 56 -13.33 3.89 -24.96
C ALA A 56 -12.18 3.64 -23.95
N ILE A 57 -12.42 4.05 -22.70
CA ILE A 57 -11.52 3.77 -21.56
C ILE A 57 -11.25 2.26 -21.51
N SER A 58 -9.98 1.86 -21.67
CA SER A 58 -9.64 0.45 -21.67
C SER A 58 -9.87 -0.17 -20.28
N ALA A 59 -10.33 -1.42 -20.23
CA ALA A 59 -10.48 -2.16 -18.98
C ALA A 59 -9.19 -2.16 -18.14
N SER A 60 -8.03 -2.22 -18.82
CA SER A 60 -6.72 -2.09 -18.18
C SER A 60 -6.56 -0.75 -17.46
N SER A 61 -6.92 0.36 -18.09
CA SER A 61 -6.78 1.69 -17.47
C SER A 61 -7.70 1.86 -16.26
N LEU A 62 -8.89 1.24 -16.28
CA LEU A 62 -9.82 1.25 -15.16
C LEU A 62 -9.28 0.40 -13.99
N LEU A 63 -8.74 -0.78 -14.27
CA LEU A 63 -8.05 -1.61 -13.29
C LEU A 63 -6.86 -0.88 -12.65
N CYS A 64 -6.05 -0.17 -13.46
CA CYS A 64 -4.94 0.66 -12.97
C CYS A 64 -5.41 1.71 -11.97
N ARG A 65 -6.51 2.41 -12.26
CA ARG A 65 -7.12 3.39 -11.35
C ARG A 65 -7.54 2.75 -10.03
N SER A 66 -8.19 1.60 -10.08
CA SER A 66 -8.63 0.87 -8.87
C SER A 66 -7.43 0.45 -8.00
N MET A 67 -6.39 -0.13 -8.62
CA MET A 67 -5.15 -0.50 -7.93
C MET A 67 -4.42 0.73 -7.34
N LEU A 68 -4.39 1.86 -8.06
CA LEU A 68 -3.85 3.12 -7.56
C LEU A 68 -4.65 3.66 -6.37
N LYS A 69 -5.98 3.61 -6.42
CA LYS A 69 -6.86 4.01 -5.31
C LYS A 69 -6.52 3.18 -4.07
N PHE A 70 -6.46 1.86 -4.20
CA PHE A 70 -6.07 0.96 -3.10
C PHE A 70 -4.70 1.30 -2.48
N ILE A 71 -3.64 1.38 -3.30
CA ILE A 71 -2.29 1.59 -2.75
C ILE A 71 -2.12 2.99 -2.15
N ASN A 72 -2.77 4.01 -2.72
CA ASN A 72 -2.79 5.37 -2.17
C ASN A 72 -3.52 5.40 -0.83
N SER A 73 -4.70 4.76 -0.74
CA SER A 73 -5.44 4.62 0.51
C SER A 73 -4.58 3.94 1.60
N LEU A 74 -3.89 2.84 1.26
CA LEU A 74 -3.03 2.15 2.20
C LEU A 74 -1.85 3.03 2.66
N VAL A 75 -1.16 3.68 1.72
CA VAL A 75 -0.04 4.56 2.06
C VAL A 75 -0.50 5.74 2.90
N HIS A 76 -1.64 6.34 2.57
CA HIS A 76 -2.23 7.44 3.33
C HIS A 76 -2.54 7.01 4.76
N TYR A 77 -3.21 5.87 4.94
CA TYR A 77 -3.47 5.29 6.24
C TYR A 77 -2.18 5.11 7.06
N LEU A 78 -1.15 4.46 6.48
CA LEU A 78 0.10 4.22 7.19
C LEU A 78 0.78 5.52 7.63
N THR A 79 0.74 6.58 6.82
CA THR A 79 1.43 7.84 7.15
C THR A 79 0.60 8.74 8.05
N PHE A 80 -0.63 9.08 7.65
CA PHE A 80 -1.43 10.13 8.27
C PHE A 80 -2.34 9.63 9.39
N GLU A 81 -2.73 8.36 9.37
CA GLU A 81 -3.63 7.79 10.40
C GLU A 81 -2.85 7.02 11.48
N VAL A 82 -1.70 6.46 11.12
CA VAL A 82 -0.89 5.66 12.04
C VAL A 82 0.37 6.40 12.48
N LEU A 83 1.30 6.70 11.57
CA LEU A 83 2.63 7.17 11.97
C LEU A 83 2.61 8.59 12.55
N GLU A 84 1.95 9.54 11.88
CA GLU A 84 1.93 10.94 12.28
C GLU A 84 1.19 11.19 13.62
N PRO A 85 -0.02 10.64 13.86
CA PRO A 85 -0.71 10.84 15.13
C PRO A 85 0.03 10.19 16.30
N ASN A 86 0.56 8.97 16.11
CA ASN A 86 1.31 8.29 17.16
C ASN A 86 2.64 8.99 17.46
N TRP A 87 3.29 9.57 16.45
CA TRP A 87 4.47 10.42 16.64
C TRP A 87 4.12 11.64 17.49
N HIS A 88 3.01 12.33 17.18
CA HIS A 88 2.58 13.51 17.92
C HIS A 88 2.30 13.18 19.40
N VAL A 89 1.62 12.06 19.67
CA VAL A 89 1.38 11.57 21.04
C VAL A 89 2.70 11.29 21.77
N MET A 90 3.64 10.59 21.13
CA MET A 90 4.94 10.30 21.73
C MET A 90 5.70 11.59 22.01
N HIS A 91 5.77 12.49 21.03
CA HIS A 91 6.47 13.77 21.14
C HIS A 91 5.97 14.58 22.33
N ASN A 92 4.66 14.72 22.50
CA ASN A 92 4.06 15.44 23.63
C ASN A 92 4.38 14.79 24.97
N ARG A 93 4.35 13.45 25.06
CA ARG A 93 4.70 12.72 26.28
C ARG A 93 6.19 12.87 26.63
N LEU A 94 7.07 12.90 25.63
CA LEU A 94 8.50 13.12 25.81
C LEU A 94 8.81 14.52 26.36
N GLN A 95 8.01 15.55 26.03
CA GLN A 95 8.19 16.89 26.61
C GLN A 95 7.97 16.93 28.13
N THR A 96 7.16 16.02 28.66
CA THR A 96 6.80 15.96 30.08
C THR A 96 7.56 14.89 30.86
N ALA A 97 8.40 14.09 30.19
CA ALA A 97 9.13 12.99 30.81
C ALA A 97 10.20 13.51 31.78
N LYS A 98 10.27 12.93 32.97
CA LYS A 98 11.15 13.31 34.07
C LYS A 98 12.31 12.34 34.28
N SER A 99 12.29 11.18 33.63
CA SER A 99 13.33 10.15 33.76
C SER A 99 13.64 9.47 32.42
N ILE A 100 14.80 8.83 32.35
CA ILE A 100 15.19 8.02 31.19
C ILE A 100 14.26 6.82 31.01
N ASP A 101 13.77 6.23 32.09
CA ASP A 101 12.83 5.10 32.06
C ASP A 101 11.49 5.51 31.43
N GLU A 102 10.99 6.72 31.74
CA GLU A 102 9.78 7.26 31.10
C GLU A 102 9.97 7.48 29.60
N VAL A 103 11.14 8.00 29.20
CA VAL A 103 11.50 8.15 27.76
C VAL A 103 11.49 6.80 27.05
N ILE A 104 12.11 5.78 27.63
CA ILE A 104 12.13 4.42 27.08
C ILE A 104 10.71 3.88 26.97
N GLN A 105 9.89 4.02 28.02
CA GLN A 105 8.52 3.53 28.04
C GLN A 105 7.64 4.19 26.98
N HIS A 106 7.73 5.52 26.83
CA HIS A 106 6.98 6.26 25.81
C HIS A 106 7.40 5.88 24.39
N HIS A 107 8.70 5.66 24.17
CA HIS A 107 9.25 5.23 22.89
C HIS A 107 8.81 3.80 22.51
N ASP A 108 8.88 2.87 23.46
CA ASP A 108 8.45 1.49 23.23
C ASP A 108 6.94 1.40 22.97
N PHE A 109 6.14 2.15 23.73
CA PHE A 109 4.69 2.25 23.50
C PHE A 109 4.37 2.76 22.09
N PHE A 110 5.07 3.81 21.64
CA PHE A 110 4.92 4.34 20.28
C PHE A 110 5.22 3.27 19.23
N LEU A 111 6.35 2.57 19.34
CA LEU A 111 6.75 1.58 18.35
C LEU A 111 5.81 0.37 18.33
N GLU A 112 5.37 -0.11 19.48
CA GLU A 112 4.42 -1.23 19.56
C GLU A 112 3.06 -0.89 18.98
N LYS A 113 2.59 0.33 19.24
CA LYS A 113 1.35 0.83 18.67
C LYS A 113 1.47 0.97 17.14
N CYS A 114 2.54 1.58 16.64
CA CYS A 114 2.80 1.69 15.20
C CYS A 114 2.93 0.32 14.52
N LEU A 115 3.59 -0.67 15.13
CA LEU A 115 3.68 -2.01 14.55
C LEU A 115 2.30 -2.67 14.40
N ARG A 116 1.46 -2.54 15.44
CA ARG A 116 0.11 -3.11 15.44
C ARG A 116 -0.76 -2.44 14.38
N GLU A 117 -0.83 -1.11 14.41
CA GLU A 117 -1.70 -0.31 13.55
C GLU A 117 -1.20 -0.30 12.08
N CYS A 118 0.09 -0.48 11.82
CA CYS A 118 0.61 -0.76 10.46
C CYS A 118 0.30 -2.18 9.96
N LEU A 119 -0.52 -2.97 10.67
CA LEU A 119 -0.92 -4.35 10.35
C LEU A 119 0.22 -5.38 10.49
N LEU A 120 1.39 -4.99 10.98
CA LEU A 120 2.59 -5.84 11.00
C LEU A 120 2.52 -6.94 12.08
N LEU A 121 1.59 -6.81 13.03
CA LEU A 121 1.33 -7.82 14.06
C LEU A 121 0.13 -8.71 13.76
N SER A 122 -0.57 -8.50 12.63
CA SER A 122 -1.68 -9.35 12.18
C SER A 122 -1.27 -10.15 10.93
N PRO A 123 -0.82 -11.41 11.07
CA PRO A 123 -0.37 -12.22 9.93
C PRO A 123 -1.45 -12.38 8.85
N VAL A 124 -2.73 -12.43 9.26
CA VAL A 124 -3.87 -12.57 8.36
C VAL A 124 -4.01 -11.34 7.48
N LEU A 125 -4.07 -10.14 8.07
CA LEU A 125 -4.19 -8.88 7.33
C LEU A 125 -2.94 -8.60 6.49
N LEU A 126 -1.75 -8.81 7.07
CA LEU A 126 -0.49 -8.61 6.36
C LEU A 126 -0.40 -9.51 5.12
N LYS A 127 -0.77 -10.79 5.22
CA LYS A 127 -0.77 -11.72 4.08
C LYS A 127 -1.70 -11.25 2.96
N LYS A 128 -2.89 -10.75 3.29
CA LYS A 128 -3.86 -10.21 2.33
C LYS A 128 -3.32 -8.95 1.62
N VAL A 129 -2.76 -8.02 2.39
CA VAL A 129 -2.19 -6.78 1.84
C VAL A 129 -0.96 -7.07 0.96
N GLU A 130 -0.07 -7.98 1.38
CA GLU A 130 1.08 -8.39 0.55
C GLU A 130 0.63 -9.08 -0.74
N ARG A 131 -0.44 -9.89 -0.71
CA ARG A 131 -1.01 -10.50 -1.92
C ARG A 131 -1.55 -9.45 -2.88
N LEU A 132 -2.32 -8.47 -2.39
CA LEU A 132 -2.81 -7.36 -3.21
C LEU A 132 -1.67 -6.55 -3.83
N LYS A 133 -0.64 -6.20 -3.03
CA LYS A 133 0.56 -5.51 -3.52
C LYS A 133 1.27 -6.30 -4.63
N LEU A 134 1.38 -7.61 -4.48
CA LEU A 134 2.02 -8.47 -5.48
C LEU A 134 1.24 -8.45 -6.80
N ILE A 135 -0.09 -8.56 -6.76
CA ILE A 135 -0.96 -8.49 -7.96
C ILE A 135 -0.78 -7.13 -8.65
N CYS A 136 -0.80 -6.03 -7.89
CA CYS A 136 -0.55 -4.68 -8.41
C CYS A 136 0.81 -4.54 -9.11
N LEU A 137 1.87 -5.09 -8.50
CA LEU A 137 3.21 -5.03 -9.06
C LEU A 137 3.32 -5.85 -10.37
N GLN A 138 2.76 -7.06 -10.38
CA GLN A 138 2.74 -7.92 -11.56
C GLN A 138 1.95 -7.28 -12.71
N TYR A 139 0.81 -6.66 -12.40
CA TYR A 139 0.04 -5.89 -13.36
C TYR A 139 0.85 -4.71 -13.94
N ALA A 140 1.52 -3.92 -13.08
CA ALA A 140 2.27 -2.75 -13.52
C ALA A 140 3.41 -3.12 -14.47
N VAL A 141 4.14 -4.19 -14.16
CA VAL A 141 5.18 -4.74 -15.03
C VAL A 141 4.58 -5.22 -16.35
N ALA A 142 3.55 -6.07 -16.32
CA ALA A 142 2.91 -6.59 -17.53
C ALA A 142 2.41 -5.45 -18.45
N THR A 143 1.80 -4.42 -17.87
CA THR A 143 1.28 -3.26 -18.60
C THR A 143 2.39 -2.48 -19.32
N GLN A 144 3.54 -2.29 -18.68
CA GLN A 144 4.70 -1.64 -19.30
C GLN A 144 5.20 -2.41 -20.54
N TRP A 145 5.28 -3.74 -20.45
CA TRP A 145 5.70 -4.59 -21.57
C TRP A 145 4.69 -4.62 -22.72
N LEU A 146 3.40 -4.81 -22.38
CA LEU A 146 2.34 -5.00 -23.37
C LEU A 146 2.08 -3.72 -24.17
N ILE A 147 2.05 -2.55 -23.53
CA ILE A 147 1.74 -1.30 -24.24
C ILE A 147 2.93 -0.84 -25.08
N THR A 148 4.17 -1.03 -24.62
CA THR A 148 5.37 -0.72 -25.42
C THR A 148 5.38 -1.55 -26.70
N SER A 149 5.02 -2.84 -26.61
CA SER A 149 4.99 -3.74 -27.77
C SER A 149 3.89 -3.40 -28.79
N SER A 150 2.75 -2.86 -28.34
CA SER A 150 1.62 -2.49 -29.20
C SER A 150 1.85 -1.21 -30.02
N ILE A 151 2.78 -0.35 -29.62
CA ILE A 151 3.13 0.88 -30.35
C ILE A 151 3.96 0.55 -31.60
N ASP A 152 4.70 -0.55 -31.59
CA ASP A 152 5.65 -0.89 -32.65
C ASP A 152 5.04 -1.73 -33.80
N ILE A 153 3.89 -2.39 -33.62
CA ILE A 153 3.31 -3.28 -34.65
C ILE A 153 1.76 -3.34 -34.60
N PRO A 154 1.04 -2.94 -35.67
CA PRO A 154 -0.38 -3.24 -35.81
C PRO A 154 -0.58 -4.65 -36.37
N LYS A 155 -0.45 -5.70 -35.55
CA LYS A 155 -0.87 -7.07 -35.92
C LYS A 155 -2.14 -7.45 -35.15
N ALA A 156 -3.28 -7.16 -35.79
CA ALA A 156 -4.61 -7.26 -35.23
C ALA A 156 -5.10 -8.72 -35.12
N GLY A 157 -5.60 -9.09 -33.94
CA GLY A 157 -6.36 -10.32 -33.69
C GLY A 157 -5.95 -11.04 -32.42
N ILE A 158 -4.98 -11.95 -32.53
CA ILE A 158 -4.66 -12.97 -31.50
C ILE A 158 -3.90 -12.38 -30.30
N GLU A 159 -2.96 -11.45 -30.52
CA GLU A 159 -2.21 -10.81 -29.44
C GLU A 159 -3.11 -9.96 -28.55
N ASN A 160 -4.08 -9.27 -29.14
CA ASN A 160 -5.03 -8.43 -28.39
C ASN A 160 -5.94 -9.27 -27.48
N THR A 161 -6.39 -10.45 -27.94
CA THR A 161 -7.19 -11.38 -27.13
C THR A 161 -6.42 -11.88 -25.91
N ARG A 162 -5.15 -12.29 -26.07
CA ARG A 162 -4.31 -12.75 -24.94
C ARG A 162 -4.03 -11.66 -23.92
N VAL A 163 -3.87 -10.41 -24.39
CA VAL A 163 -3.71 -9.23 -23.53
C VAL A 163 -4.97 -8.99 -22.70
N ILE A 164 -6.13 -9.01 -23.35
CA ILE A 164 -7.43 -8.84 -22.67
C ILE A 164 -7.65 -9.94 -21.62
N GLU A 165 -7.39 -11.21 -21.95
CA GLU A 165 -7.50 -12.33 -21.00
C GLU A 165 -6.58 -12.15 -19.77
N SER A 166 -5.36 -11.66 -19.99
CA SER A 166 -4.40 -11.39 -18.91
C SER A 166 -4.87 -10.26 -18.00
N ILE A 167 -5.42 -9.18 -18.55
CA ILE A 167 -5.99 -8.07 -17.78
C ILE A 167 -7.20 -8.56 -16.96
N MET A 168 -8.11 -9.31 -17.57
CA MET A 168 -9.27 -9.89 -16.88
C MET A 168 -8.85 -10.84 -15.75
N LYS A 169 -7.75 -11.58 -15.92
CA LYS A 169 -7.19 -12.41 -14.85
C LYS A 169 -6.73 -11.55 -13.67
N PHE A 170 -5.98 -10.47 -13.90
CA PHE A 170 -5.55 -9.57 -12.84
C PHE A 170 -6.75 -8.90 -12.13
N GLU A 171 -7.75 -8.49 -12.89
CA GLU A 171 -8.98 -7.89 -12.35
C GLU A 171 -9.72 -8.86 -11.41
N ARG A 172 -9.90 -10.13 -11.84
CA ARG A 172 -10.52 -11.15 -11.01
C ARG A 172 -9.73 -11.43 -9.74
N GLU A 173 -8.41 -11.62 -9.86
CA GLU A 173 -7.55 -11.90 -8.71
C GLU A 173 -7.53 -10.74 -7.71
N PHE A 174 -7.42 -9.50 -8.21
CA PHE A 174 -7.42 -8.30 -7.38
C PHE A 174 -8.76 -8.11 -6.68
N THR A 175 -9.87 -8.19 -7.42
CA THR A 175 -11.22 -8.02 -6.88
C THR A 175 -11.56 -9.09 -5.85
N ALA A 176 -11.23 -10.37 -6.13
CA ALA A 176 -11.48 -11.46 -5.19
C ALA A 176 -10.69 -11.26 -3.88
N GLU A 177 -9.42 -10.86 -3.98
CA GLU A 177 -8.60 -10.64 -2.79
C GLU A 177 -9.07 -9.42 -1.99
N LEU A 178 -9.48 -8.34 -2.67
CA LEU A 178 -10.03 -7.13 -2.05
C LEU A 178 -11.36 -7.41 -1.33
N GLN A 179 -12.25 -8.17 -1.97
CA GLN A 179 -13.52 -8.62 -1.39
C GLN A 179 -13.28 -9.53 -0.17
N SER A 180 -12.26 -10.38 -0.20
CA SER A 180 -11.91 -11.21 0.95
C SER A 180 -11.33 -10.42 2.13
N LEU A 181 -10.71 -9.26 1.86
CA LEU A 181 -10.12 -8.39 2.88
C LEU A 181 -11.21 -7.59 3.64
N GLY A 182 -12.28 -7.18 2.95
CA GLY A 182 -13.36 -6.37 3.52
C GLY A 182 -13.94 -6.93 4.83
N PRO A 183 -14.46 -8.17 4.85
CA PRO A 183 -15.01 -8.77 6.07
C PRO A 183 -13.99 -8.95 7.20
N ILE A 184 -12.71 -9.18 6.86
CA ILE A 184 -11.64 -9.29 7.85
C ILE A 184 -11.42 -7.93 8.50
N LEU A 185 -11.35 -6.85 7.71
CA LEU A 185 -11.23 -5.49 8.25
C LEU A 185 -12.46 -5.09 9.06
N SER A 186 -13.68 -5.42 8.62
CA SER A 186 -14.93 -5.09 9.34
C SER A 186 -15.10 -5.89 10.64
N SER A 187 -14.67 -7.15 10.68
CA SER A 187 -14.69 -7.94 11.92
C SER A 187 -13.58 -7.48 12.87
N SER A 188 -12.38 -7.22 12.37
CA SER A 188 -11.28 -6.69 13.18
C SER A 188 -11.56 -5.25 13.66
N SER A 189 -12.30 -4.43 12.92
CA SER A 189 -12.62 -3.05 13.34
C SER A 189 -13.51 -2.99 14.58
N GLN A 190 -14.30 -4.03 14.86
CA GLN A 190 -15.08 -4.12 16.11
C GLN A 190 -14.17 -4.27 17.33
N ALA A 191 -13.04 -4.98 17.18
CA ALA A 191 -12.04 -5.13 18.23
C ALA A 191 -11.01 -3.99 18.23
N GLU A 192 -10.75 -3.40 17.06
CA GLU A 192 -9.65 -2.49 16.79
C GLU A 192 -10.15 -1.26 16.01
N PRO A 193 -10.59 -0.19 16.71
CA PRO A 193 -11.26 0.96 16.10
C PRO A 193 -10.46 1.65 14.98
N TYR A 194 -9.13 1.59 15.06
CA TYR A 194 -8.21 2.17 14.08
C TYR A 194 -8.35 1.54 12.67
N LEU A 195 -8.88 0.32 12.56
CA LEU A 195 -9.11 -0.35 11.27
C LEU A 195 -10.36 0.17 10.56
N THR A 196 -11.26 0.87 11.26
CA THR A 196 -12.50 1.40 10.68
C THR A 196 -12.20 2.36 9.53
N HIS A 197 -11.20 3.22 9.70
CA HIS A 197 -10.83 4.21 8.69
C HIS A 197 -10.17 3.55 7.46
N LEU A 198 -9.28 2.56 7.69
CA LEU A 198 -8.72 1.75 6.62
C LEU A 198 -9.82 0.99 5.86
N ALA A 199 -10.78 0.41 6.58
CA ALA A 199 -11.92 -0.28 5.99
C ALA A 199 -12.75 0.67 5.14
N GLN A 200 -13.03 1.90 5.59
CA GLN A 200 -13.74 2.90 4.79
C GLN A 200 -12.95 3.33 3.54
N LEU A 201 -11.64 3.58 3.68
CA LEU A 201 -10.77 3.98 2.57
C LEU A 201 -10.56 2.89 1.52
N ILE A 202 -10.64 1.62 1.91
CA ILE A 202 -10.51 0.44 1.03
C ILE A 202 -11.88 -0.04 0.52
N ILE A 203 -12.95 0.01 1.31
CA ILE A 203 -14.29 -0.43 0.90
C ILE A 203 -14.99 0.63 0.04
N GLY A 204 -14.71 1.92 0.26
CA GLY A 204 -15.06 2.98 -0.68
C GLY A 204 -14.41 2.81 -2.07
N VAL A 205 -13.48 1.87 -2.24
CA VAL A 205 -12.96 1.45 -3.55
C VAL A 205 -13.96 0.58 -4.33
N GLY A 206 -14.89 -0.10 -3.64
CA GLY A 206 -15.79 -1.07 -4.26
C GLY A 206 -17.14 -0.55 -4.75
N TRP A 207 -17.50 0.72 -4.50
CA TRP A 207 -18.88 1.22 -4.65
C TRP A 207 -19.04 2.51 -5.46
N ASP A 208 -17.96 3.03 -6.06
CA ASP A 208 -18.09 4.07 -7.08
C ASP A 208 -18.23 3.39 -8.45
N GLN A 209 -19.39 2.75 -8.67
CA GLN A 209 -19.89 2.37 -10.01
C GLN A 209 -20.76 3.50 -10.56
#